data_AF-A0A1Q5UNE3-F1
#
_entry.id   AF-A0A1Q5UNE3-F1
#
_cell.length_a   1.000
_cell.length_b   1.000
_cell.length_c   1.000
_cell.angle_alpha   90.00
_cell.angle_beta   90.00
_cell.angle_gamma   90.00
#
_symmetry.space_group_name_H-M   'P 1'
#
loop_
_entity.id
_entity.type
_entity.pdbx_description
1 polymer ?
#
loop_
_entity_poly.entity_id
_entity_poly.type
_entity_poly.pdbx_seq_one_letter_code
_entity_poly.pdbx_strand_id
1 'polypeptide(L)'
;MASPMHGEAASEFANLVNSWRDSMQMRRDLPSGVSVKVRGGSKGKAPDASWVPRWHGADRNRYWPSMVVEVVFTETRTHLETDMRFWLKESKGDVKVAVSISVQPRKPGRVVLEQWSFTPSTQETRSKQGVLRVEQTMTAIRKPGQEPVISGSFALPFEDIFLKPTATEPNAKDLVITHSDMKDFAEVIWETQFTPLSQ
;
A
#
# COMPACT_ATOMS: atom_id res chain seq x y z
N MET A 1 13.44 -16.43 -1.74
CA MET A 1 13.37 -15.55 -2.92
C MET A 1 11.97 -14.97 -2.98
N ALA A 2 11.84 -13.67 -3.24
CA ALA A 2 10.53 -13.08 -3.52
C ALA A 2 9.95 -13.73 -4.78
N SER A 3 8.65 -14.04 -4.77
CA SER A 3 7.95 -14.58 -5.94
C SER A 3 7.95 -13.53 -7.06
N PRO A 4 8.02 -13.90 -8.36
CA PRO A 4 7.83 -12.94 -9.45
C PRO A 4 6.56 -12.09 -9.29
N MET A 5 5.48 -12.70 -8.80
CA MET A 5 4.22 -12.00 -8.49
C MET A 5 4.34 -10.96 -7.38
N HIS A 6 5.28 -11.13 -6.45
CA HIS A 6 5.50 -10.16 -5.36
C HIS A 6 6.09 -8.87 -5.92
N GLY A 7 7.13 -8.98 -6.76
CA GLY A 7 7.72 -7.84 -7.45
C GLY A 7 6.75 -7.18 -8.44
N GLU A 8 5.96 -7.99 -9.16
CA GLU A 8 4.96 -7.47 -10.10
C GLU A 8 3.87 -6.68 -9.37
N ALA A 9 3.29 -7.24 -8.30
CA ALA A 9 2.23 -6.58 -7.57
C ALA A 9 2.68 -5.23 -6.97
N ALA A 10 3.91 -5.14 -6.47
CA ALA A 10 4.48 -3.89 -5.99
C ALA A 10 4.66 -2.87 -7.13
N SER A 11 5.17 -3.33 -8.28
CA SER A 11 5.44 -2.48 -9.44
C SER A 11 4.15 -1.95 -10.07
N GLU A 12 3.15 -2.81 -10.25
CA GLU A 12 1.86 -2.43 -10.82
C GLU A 12 1.09 -1.48 -9.91
N PHE A 13 1.13 -1.69 -8.60
CA PHE A 13 0.54 -0.73 -7.68
C PHE A 13 1.28 0.61 -7.74
N ALA A 14 2.61 0.60 -7.83
CA ALA A 14 3.37 1.83 -8.01
C ALA A 14 3.04 2.56 -9.32
N ASN A 15 2.74 1.83 -10.40
CA ASN A 15 2.27 2.37 -11.68
C ASN A 15 0.92 3.08 -11.53
N LEU A 16 -0.05 2.51 -10.82
CA LEU A 16 -1.32 3.18 -10.50
C LEU A 16 -1.08 4.52 -9.77
N VAL A 17 -0.21 4.53 -8.75
CA VAL A 17 0.11 5.76 -8.01
C VAL A 17 0.87 6.75 -8.90
N ASN A 18 1.76 6.29 -9.80
CA ASN A 18 2.48 7.15 -10.75
C ASN A 18 1.51 7.86 -11.70
N SER A 19 0.63 7.11 -12.36
CA SER A 19 -0.38 7.63 -13.28
C SER A 19 -1.31 8.63 -12.60
N TRP A 20 -1.75 8.33 -11.36
CA TRP A 20 -2.56 9.25 -10.56
C TRP A 20 -1.85 10.58 -10.29
N ARG A 21 -0.60 10.54 -9.82
CA ARG A 21 0.21 11.76 -9.58
C ARG A 21 0.46 12.54 -10.86
N ASP A 22 0.75 11.86 -11.96
CA ASP A 22 0.99 12.49 -13.26
C ASP A 22 -0.27 13.18 -13.77
N SER A 23 -1.45 12.59 -13.55
CA SER A 23 -2.73 13.22 -13.91
C SER A 23 -3.01 14.54 -13.17
N MET A 24 -2.35 14.77 -12.04
CA MET A 24 -2.41 16.01 -11.26
C MET A 24 -1.18 16.91 -11.47
N GLN A 25 -0.20 16.48 -12.28
CA GLN A 25 1.10 17.15 -12.48
C GLN A 25 1.96 17.22 -11.20
N MET A 26 1.73 16.33 -10.24
CA MET A 26 2.34 16.37 -8.90
C MET A 26 3.41 15.29 -8.65
N ARG A 27 3.92 14.65 -9.71
CA ARG A 27 4.94 13.61 -9.58
C ARG A 27 6.20 14.05 -8.86
N ARG A 28 6.59 15.33 -8.98
CA ARG A 28 7.77 15.88 -8.29
C ARG A 28 7.52 16.18 -6.81
N ASP A 29 6.27 16.41 -6.41
CA ASP A 29 5.85 16.70 -5.04
C ASP A 29 5.78 15.43 -4.18
N LEU A 30 5.53 14.28 -4.80
CA LEU A 30 5.51 12.98 -4.15
C LEU A 30 6.45 12.00 -4.89
N PRO A 31 7.78 12.19 -4.77
CA PRO A 31 8.75 11.28 -5.38
C PRO A 31 8.52 9.84 -4.91
N SER A 32 8.60 8.91 -5.87
CA SER A 32 8.75 7.49 -5.56
C SER A 32 10.19 7.21 -5.13
N GLY A 33 10.35 6.24 -4.24
CA GLY A 33 11.66 5.89 -3.71
C GLY A 33 11.89 6.64 -2.40
N VAL A 34 12.07 5.93 -1.31
CA VAL A 34 13.21 5.02 -1.19
C VAL A 34 12.81 3.75 -0.43
N SER A 35 13.26 2.57 -0.88
CA SER A 35 13.45 1.42 0.03
C SER A 35 14.61 1.71 1.00
N VAL A 36 14.62 2.90 1.63
CA VAL A 36 15.48 3.15 2.79
C VAL A 36 14.89 2.31 3.90
N LYS A 37 15.74 1.45 4.48
CA LYS A 37 15.41 0.79 5.74
C LYS A 37 15.13 1.88 6.77
N VAL A 38 13.87 2.06 7.14
CA VAL A 38 13.48 2.92 8.24
C VAL A 38 13.69 2.15 9.53
N ARG A 39 14.39 2.76 10.49
CA ARG A 39 14.61 2.15 11.81
C ARG A 39 13.53 2.62 12.77
N GLY A 40 12.68 1.69 13.20
CA GLY A 40 11.82 1.87 14.37
C GLY A 40 12.55 1.56 15.67
N GLY A 41 11.85 1.61 16.81
CA GLY A 41 12.45 1.43 18.13
C GLY A 41 13.05 0.04 18.38
N SER A 42 12.72 -0.95 17.55
CA SER A 42 13.15 -2.35 17.73
C SER A 42 13.85 -2.99 16.53
N LYS A 43 13.56 -2.58 15.28
CA LYS A 43 14.14 -3.13 14.03
C LYS A 43 14.12 -2.12 12.89
N GLY A 44 14.96 -2.34 11.87
CA GLY A 44 14.87 -1.66 10.58
C GLY A 44 14.03 -2.45 9.58
N LYS A 45 13.08 -1.80 8.89
CA LYS A 45 12.25 -2.39 7.83
C LYS A 45 12.30 -1.51 6.58
N ALA A 46 12.31 -2.14 5.40
CA ALA A 46 12.16 -1.45 4.13
C ALA A 46 10.80 -1.86 3.54
N PRO A 47 10.01 -0.92 3.01
CA PRO A 47 8.74 -1.24 2.38
C PRO A 47 8.96 -1.76 0.96
N ASP A 48 7.98 -2.49 0.44
CA ASP A 48 7.98 -2.95 -0.96
C ASP A 48 7.78 -1.77 -1.93
N ALA A 49 6.95 -0.80 -1.55
CA ALA A 49 6.91 0.52 -2.17
C ALA A 49 6.59 1.61 -1.13
N SER A 50 7.11 2.83 -1.37
CA SER A 50 6.80 3.97 -0.49
C SER A 50 6.94 5.32 -1.19
N TRP A 51 6.29 6.31 -0.57
CA TRP A 51 6.23 7.68 -1.05
C TRP A 51 6.48 8.67 0.07
N VAL A 52 7.39 9.59 -0.16
CA VAL A 52 7.79 10.63 0.80
C VAL A 52 7.45 12.00 0.19
N PRO A 53 6.52 12.77 0.76
CA PRO A 53 6.20 14.11 0.29
C PRO A 53 7.43 15.02 0.37
N ARG A 54 7.70 15.74 -0.71
CA ARG A 54 8.80 16.72 -0.76
C ARG A 54 8.63 17.80 0.29
N TRP A 55 7.40 18.28 0.43
CA TRP A 55 7.00 19.21 1.47
C TRP A 55 6.33 18.47 2.60
N HIS A 56 6.88 18.62 3.79
CA HIS A 56 6.32 18.12 5.04
C HIS A 56 6.57 19.19 6.10
N GLY A 57 5.60 19.40 7.00
CA GLY A 57 5.75 20.36 8.10
C GLY A 57 7.00 20.08 8.95
N ALA A 58 7.51 21.11 9.63
CA ALA A 58 8.77 21.03 10.38
C ALA A 58 8.79 19.96 11.47
N ASP A 59 7.62 19.59 12.01
CA ASP A 59 7.49 18.63 13.12
C ASP A 59 7.53 17.15 12.66
N ARG A 60 7.57 16.90 11.34
CA ARG A 60 7.54 15.55 10.78
C ARG A 60 8.94 15.00 10.54
N ASN A 61 9.15 13.73 10.89
CA ASN A 61 10.39 13.06 10.55
C ASN A 61 10.40 12.60 9.07
N ARG A 62 11.24 13.26 8.26
CA ARG A 62 11.43 12.96 6.82
C ARG A 62 11.91 11.54 6.49
N TYR A 63 12.35 10.77 7.49
CA TYR A 63 12.72 9.36 7.30
C TYR A 63 11.50 8.44 7.15
N TRP A 64 10.32 8.86 7.61
CA TRP A 64 9.09 8.09 7.45
C TRP A 64 8.29 8.54 6.23
N PRO A 65 7.95 7.63 5.30
CA PRO A 65 7.03 7.93 4.21
C PRO A 65 5.63 8.26 4.74
N SER A 66 4.84 9.01 3.96
CA SER A 66 3.42 9.22 4.27
C SER A 66 2.58 8.01 3.84
N MET A 67 3.02 7.31 2.80
CA MET A 67 2.38 6.13 2.26
C MET A 67 3.35 4.97 2.10
N VAL A 68 2.93 3.78 2.53
CA VAL A 68 3.67 2.52 2.38
C VAL A 68 2.79 1.43 1.78
N VAL A 69 3.42 0.54 1.03
CA VAL A 69 2.82 -0.69 0.50
C VAL A 69 3.68 -1.88 0.95
N GLU A 70 3.02 -2.92 1.44
CA GLU A 70 3.60 -4.25 1.65
C GLU A 70 2.84 -5.27 0.82
N VAL A 71 3.57 -6.09 0.09
CA VAL A 71 3.04 -7.19 -0.70
C VAL A 71 3.33 -8.48 0.05
N VAL A 72 2.29 -9.28 0.28
CA VAL A 72 2.43 -10.57 0.93
C VAL A 72 1.98 -11.68 -0.01
N PHE A 73 2.85 -12.67 -0.17
CA PHE A 73 2.60 -13.82 -1.03
C PHE A 73 2.53 -15.09 -0.19
N THR A 74 1.35 -15.69 -0.06
CA THR A 74 1.11 -16.91 0.74
C THR A 74 1.53 -16.84 2.22
N GLU A 75 1.99 -15.68 2.70
CA GLU A 75 2.36 -15.46 4.09
C GLU A 75 1.13 -15.40 5.00
N THR A 76 1.36 -15.60 6.29
CA THR A 76 0.27 -15.61 7.28
C THR A 76 -0.26 -14.20 7.53
N ARG A 77 -1.55 -14.09 7.83
CA ARG A 77 -2.18 -12.83 8.29
C ARG A 77 -1.41 -12.18 9.45
N THR A 78 -0.85 -13.00 10.34
CA THR A 78 -0.08 -12.54 11.50
C THR A 78 1.20 -11.80 11.12
N HIS A 79 1.90 -12.23 10.06
CA HIS A 79 3.07 -11.50 9.56
C HIS A 79 2.66 -10.15 8.99
N LEU A 80 1.60 -10.11 8.17
CA LEU A 80 1.08 -8.87 7.62
C LEU A 80 0.66 -7.87 8.72
N GLU A 81 -0.04 -8.34 9.75
CA GLU A 81 -0.44 -7.50 10.89
C GLU A 81 0.76 -6.98 11.67
N THR A 82 1.85 -7.75 11.76
CA THR A 82 3.11 -7.32 12.37
C THR A 82 3.74 -6.18 11.59
N ASP A 83 3.75 -6.30 10.26
CA ASP A 83 4.30 -5.29 9.36
C ASP A 83 3.48 -4.00 9.35
N MET A 84 2.16 -4.11 9.24
CA MET A 84 1.26 -2.96 9.33
C MET A 84 1.37 -2.26 10.68
N ARG A 85 1.49 -3.02 11.76
CA ARG A 85 1.72 -2.46 13.10
C ARG A 85 3.06 -1.75 13.19
N PHE A 86 4.13 -2.27 12.59
CA PHE A 86 5.42 -1.59 12.55
C PHE A 86 5.26 -0.21 11.90
N TRP A 87 4.70 -0.15 10.69
CA TRP A 87 4.58 1.11 9.95
C TRP A 87 3.69 2.14 10.65
N LEU A 88 2.50 1.73 11.10
CA LEU A 88 1.51 2.68 11.64
C LEU A 88 1.82 3.09 13.08
N LYS A 89 2.46 2.23 13.87
CA LYS A 89 2.78 2.52 15.27
C LYS A 89 4.15 3.18 15.43
N GLU A 90 5.20 2.60 14.85
CA GLU A 90 6.58 3.06 15.11
C GLU A 90 6.85 4.42 14.45
N SER A 91 6.11 4.76 13.39
CA SER A 91 6.14 6.07 12.76
C SER A 91 5.47 7.17 13.59
N LYS A 92 4.76 6.82 14.68
CA LYS A 92 4.03 7.76 15.56
C LYS A 92 3.09 8.70 14.79
N GLY A 93 2.46 8.18 13.74
CA GLY A 93 1.52 8.93 12.91
C GLY A 93 2.16 9.64 11.72
N ASP A 94 3.45 9.45 11.46
CA ASP A 94 4.05 9.93 10.20
C ASP A 94 3.53 9.10 9.01
N VAL A 95 3.45 7.77 9.11
CA VAL A 95 2.76 6.98 8.07
C VAL A 95 1.26 7.22 8.21
N LYS A 96 0.65 7.84 7.19
CA LYS A 96 -0.79 8.12 7.14
C LYS A 96 -1.57 7.04 6.40
N VAL A 97 -0.95 6.46 5.37
CA VAL A 97 -1.56 5.44 4.53
C VAL A 97 -0.68 4.19 4.52
N ALA A 98 -1.20 3.08 5.03
CA ALA A 98 -0.56 1.78 4.92
C ALA A 98 -1.47 0.83 4.14
N VAL A 99 -0.95 0.33 3.01
CA VAL A 99 -1.67 -0.57 2.13
C VAL A 99 -0.99 -1.93 2.13
N SER A 100 -1.79 -2.99 2.13
CA SER A 100 -1.28 -4.34 1.89
C SER A 100 -1.87 -4.93 0.62
N ILE A 101 -1.05 -5.69 -0.10
CA ILE A 101 -1.47 -6.45 -1.28
C ILE A 101 -1.25 -7.93 -1.00
N SER A 102 -2.33 -8.67 -0.75
CA SER A 102 -2.26 -10.11 -0.54
C SER A 102 -2.49 -10.85 -1.84
N VAL A 103 -1.51 -11.63 -2.27
CA VAL A 103 -1.58 -12.44 -3.49
C VAL A 103 -1.66 -13.93 -3.12
N GLN A 104 -2.74 -14.58 -3.54
CA GLN A 104 -2.95 -16.01 -3.40
C GLN A 104 -3.16 -16.62 -4.81
N PRO A 105 -2.14 -17.28 -5.38
CA PRO A 105 -2.20 -17.74 -6.77
C PRO A 105 -2.96 -19.07 -6.95
N ARG A 106 -3.26 -19.79 -5.85
CA ARG A 106 -3.89 -21.12 -5.92
C ARG A 106 -5.39 -21.00 -6.14
N LYS A 107 -5.92 -21.78 -7.09
CA LYS A 107 -7.31 -21.76 -7.55
C LYS A 107 -8.33 -21.85 -6.39
N PRO A 108 -9.23 -20.87 -6.21
CA PRO A 108 -9.38 -19.66 -7.03
C PRO A 108 -8.27 -18.63 -6.76
N GLY A 109 -7.69 -18.09 -7.83
CA GLY A 109 -6.71 -17.01 -7.70
C GLY A 109 -7.35 -15.81 -7.01
N ARG A 110 -6.65 -15.18 -6.07
CA ARG A 110 -7.17 -14.07 -5.28
C ARG A 110 -6.10 -12.99 -5.09
N VAL A 111 -6.50 -11.74 -5.32
CA VAL A 111 -5.72 -10.54 -5.01
C VAL A 111 -6.58 -9.68 -4.09
N VAL A 112 -6.01 -9.22 -2.97
CA VAL A 112 -6.72 -8.38 -1.98
C VAL A 112 -5.90 -7.13 -1.70
N LEU A 113 -6.52 -5.98 -1.86
CA LEU A 113 -6.03 -4.70 -1.35
C LEU A 113 -6.72 -4.40 -0.02
N GLU A 114 -5.94 -4.02 0.98
CA GLU A 114 -6.46 -3.54 2.27
C GLU A 114 -5.75 -2.26 2.68
N GLN A 115 -6.53 -1.28 3.14
CA GLN A 115 -6.02 -0.08 3.80
C GLN A 115 -6.09 -0.31 5.31
N TRP A 116 -5.00 -0.01 6.00
CA TRP A 116 -4.86 -0.25 7.43
C TRP A 116 -4.78 1.04 8.23
N SER A 117 -5.36 1.01 9.43
CA SER A 117 -5.24 2.07 10.43
C SER A 117 -4.79 1.52 11.78
N PHE A 118 -4.23 2.39 12.62
CA PHE A 118 -3.84 2.05 13.99
C PHE A 118 -4.35 3.10 14.95
N THR A 119 -5.13 2.67 15.95
CA THR A 119 -5.58 3.52 17.04
C THR A 119 -4.78 3.18 18.31
N PRO A 120 -3.94 4.10 18.83
CA PRO A 120 -3.28 3.92 20.12
C PRO A 120 -4.32 3.77 21.26
N SER A 121 -4.03 2.93 22.26
CA SER A 121 -4.82 2.94 23.49
C SER A 121 -4.60 4.24 24.26
N THR A 122 -5.67 4.77 24.85
CA THR A 122 -5.65 5.95 25.72
C THR A 122 -5.04 5.69 27.09
N GLN A 123 -4.74 4.44 27.45
CA GLN A 123 -4.08 4.11 28.71
C GLN A 123 -2.55 4.20 28.59
N GLU A 124 -1.98 5.24 29.18
CA GLU A 124 -0.55 5.62 29.11
C GLU A 124 0.42 4.50 29.50
N THR A 125 0.03 3.60 30.41
CA THR A 125 0.88 2.52 30.92
C THR A 125 1.01 1.33 29.96
N ARG A 126 0.24 1.29 28.87
CA ARG A 126 0.26 0.19 27.90
C ARG A 126 0.31 0.68 26.45
N SER A 127 1.21 1.60 26.14
CA SER A 127 1.53 2.05 24.76
C SER A 127 1.88 0.93 23.76
N LYS A 128 1.95 -0.34 24.20
CA LYS A 128 2.01 -1.54 23.35
C LYS A 128 0.64 -2.05 22.87
N GLN A 129 -0.45 -1.68 23.52
CA GLN A 129 -1.83 -2.04 23.18
C GLN A 129 -2.41 -0.91 22.32
N GLY A 130 -2.53 -1.16 21.03
CA GLY A 130 -3.35 -0.35 20.15
C GLY A 130 -4.01 -1.26 19.14
N VAL A 131 -5.14 -0.84 18.62
CA VAL A 131 -5.97 -1.66 17.74
C VAL A 131 -5.57 -1.38 16.30
N LEU A 132 -5.18 -2.43 15.59
CA LEU A 132 -4.95 -2.41 14.15
C LEU A 132 -6.27 -2.76 13.47
N ARG A 133 -6.68 -2.00 12.46
CA ARG A 133 -7.95 -2.18 11.74
C ARG A 133 -7.73 -2.13 10.24
N VAL A 134 -8.61 -2.83 9.51
CA VAL A 134 -8.75 -2.68 8.07
C VAL A 134 -9.92 -1.74 7.83
N GLU A 135 -9.66 -0.61 7.18
CA GLU A 135 -10.66 0.43 6.91
C GLU A 135 -11.37 0.20 5.59
N GLN A 136 -10.64 -0.31 4.60
CA GLN A 136 -11.13 -0.59 3.26
C GLN A 136 -10.58 -1.91 2.76
N THR A 137 -11.38 -2.62 1.98
CA THR A 137 -10.95 -3.85 1.30
C THR A 137 -11.51 -3.86 -0.10
N MET A 138 -10.63 -4.19 -1.05
CA MET A 138 -11.02 -4.50 -2.43
C MET A 138 -10.44 -5.85 -2.82
N THR A 139 -11.24 -6.71 -3.43
CA THR A 139 -10.86 -8.09 -3.73
C THR A 139 -11.16 -8.43 -5.18
N ALA A 140 -10.20 -9.09 -5.84
CA ALA A 140 -10.39 -9.77 -7.11
C ALA A 140 -10.30 -11.29 -6.89
N ILE A 141 -11.27 -12.04 -7.40
CA ILE A 141 -11.28 -13.52 -7.35
C ILE A 141 -11.44 -14.07 -8.76
N ARG A 142 -10.49 -14.90 -9.20
CA ARG A 142 -10.54 -15.61 -10.48
C ARG A 142 -10.73 -17.10 -10.28
N LYS A 143 -11.92 -17.58 -10.65
CA LYS A 143 -12.19 -19.01 -10.79
C LYS A 143 -11.69 -19.52 -12.15
N PRO A 144 -11.29 -20.79 -12.27
CA PRO A 144 -10.85 -21.34 -13.55
C PRO A 144 -11.93 -21.18 -14.64
N GLY A 145 -11.54 -20.64 -15.80
CA GLY A 145 -12.44 -20.48 -16.96
C GLY A 145 -13.52 -19.41 -16.79
N GLN A 146 -13.38 -18.49 -15.83
CA GLN A 146 -14.32 -17.41 -15.59
C GLN A 146 -13.59 -16.06 -15.52
N GLU A 147 -14.31 -15.01 -15.88
CA GLU A 147 -13.89 -13.63 -15.66
C GLU A 147 -13.68 -13.37 -14.15
N PRO A 148 -12.70 -12.53 -13.78
CA PRO A 148 -12.50 -12.12 -12.39
C PRO A 148 -13.75 -11.42 -11.83
N VAL A 149 -14.14 -11.81 -10.62
CA VAL A 149 -15.18 -11.09 -9.86
C VAL A 149 -14.49 -10.09 -8.93
N ILE A 150 -14.86 -8.82 -9.06
CA ILE A 150 -14.33 -7.73 -8.25
C ILE A 150 -15.38 -7.30 -7.21
N SER A 151 -14.95 -7.07 -5.98
CA SER A 151 -15.81 -6.58 -4.90
C SER A 151 -15.11 -5.56 -4.01
N GLY A 152 -15.91 -4.74 -3.33
CA GLY A 152 -15.44 -3.65 -2.48
C GLY A 152 -15.13 -2.37 -3.26
N SER A 153 -14.51 -1.44 -2.56
CA SER A 153 -14.05 -0.14 -3.07
C SER A 153 -12.73 0.22 -2.39
N PHE A 154 -11.94 1.05 -3.06
CA PHE A 154 -10.65 1.49 -2.54
C PHE A 154 -10.37 2.91 -2.97
N ALA A 155 -10.26 3.82 -2.01
CA ALA A 155 -9.98 5.23 -2.24
C ALA A 155 -9.02 5.74 -1.17
N LEU A 156 -7.87 6.25 -1.59
CA LEU A 156 -6.85 6.77 -0.70
C LEU A 156 -6.85 8.32 -0.72
N PRO A 157 -7.00 8.98 0.44
CA PRO A 157 -7.11 10.43 0.49
C PRO A 157 -5.84 11.13 -0.01
N PHE A 158 -6.01 12.12 -0.88
CA PHE A 158 -4.93 12.98 -1.35
C PHE A 158 -4.19 13.63 -0.17
N GLU A 159 -4.95 14.18 0.78
CA GLU A 159 -4.39 14.95 1.90
C GLU A 159 -3.50 14.10 2.81
N ASP A 160 -3.85 12.83 3.00
CA ASP A 160 -3.06 11.89 3.80
C ASP A 160 -1.75 11.51 3.10
N ILE A 161 -1.80 11.36 1.78
CA ILE A 161 -0.63 10.97 0.99
C ILE A 161 0.32 12.16 0.79
N PHE A 162 -0.20 13.32 0.39
CA PHE A 162 0.61 14.50 0.07
C PHE A 162 0.89 15.39 1.28
N LEU A 163 0.16 15.23 2.39
CA LEU A 163 0.22 16.08 3.57
C LEU A 163 -0.07 17.55 3.25
N LYS A 164 -0.97 17.78 2.31
CA LYS A 164 -1.40 19.09 1.82
C LYS A 164 -2.92 19.13 1.72
N PRO A 165 -3.56 20.26 2.07
CA PRO A 165 -4.99 20.43 1.82
C PRO A 165 -5.30 20.43 0.33
N THR A 166 -6.33 19.68 -0.07
CA THR A 166 -6.87 19.65 -1.45
C THR A 166 -7.21 21.04 -1.97
N ALA A 167 -7.73 21.92 -1.09
CA ALA A 167 -8.10 23.30 -1.44
C ALA A 167 -6.93 24.16 -1.95
N THR A 168 -5.68 23.76 -1.71
CA THR A 168 -4.48 24.48 -2.16
C THR A 168 -3.97 24.04 -3.54
N GLU A 169 -4.53 22.96 -4.09
CA GLU A 169 -4.03 22.30 -5.30
C GLU A 169 -5.22 22.06 -6.26
N PRO A 170 -5.40 22.86 -7.33
CA PRO A 170 -6.62 22.87 -8.16
C PRO A 170 -7.01 21.53 -8.80
N ASN A 171 -6.04 20.65 -9.03
CA ASN A 171 -6.23 19.33 -9.63
C ASN A 171 -6.18 18.19 -8.61
N ALA A 172 -6.05 18.49 -7.33
CA ALA A 172 -5.95 17.47 -6.28
C ALA A 172 -7.23 16.64 -6.22
N LYS A 173 -7.04 15.32 -6.18
CA LYS A 173 -8.11 14.33 -6.08
C LYS A 173 -7.56 13.08 -5.41
N ASP A 174 -8.44 12.35 -4.74
CA ASP A 174 -8.10 11.07 -4.14
C ASP A 174 -7.68 10.04 -5.18
N LEU A 175 -6.86 9.08 -4.78
CA LEU A 175 -6.57 7.91 -5.60
C LEU A 175 -7.72 6.93 -5.46
N VAL A 176 -8.59 6.86 -6.48
CA VAL A 176 -9.68 5.89 -6.55
C VAL A 176 -9.26 4.73 -7.45
N ILE A 177 -9.25 3.51 -6.91
CA ILE A 177 -9.04 2.29 -7.70
C ILE A 177 -10.42 1.77 -8.11
N THR A 178 -10.72 1.86 -9.41
CA THR A 178 -11.98 1.38 -9.96
C THR A 178 -12.00 -0.15 -10.08
N HIS A 179 -13.17 -0.73 -10.33
CA HIS A 179 -13.27 -2.17 -10.61
C HIS A 179 -12.50 -2.57 -11.87
N SER A 180 -12.39 -1.67 -12.85
CA SER A 180 -11.57 -1.90 -14.05
C SER A 180 -10.09 -1.92 -13.68
N ASP A 181 -9.61 -0.92 -12.94
CA ASP A 181 -8.20 -0.87 -12.50
C ASP A 181 -7.84 -2.11 -11.68
N MET A 182 -8.73 -2.56 -10.78
CA MET A 182 -8.50 -3.77 -9.97
C MET A 182 -8.51 -5.06 -10.81
N LYS A 183 -9.32 -5.10 -11.88
CA LYS A 183 -9.32 -6.23 -12.82
C LYS A 183 -7.99 -6.30 -13.55
N ASP A 184 -7.59 -5.20 -14.19
CA ASP A 184 -6.34 -5.12 -14.97
C ASP A 184 -5.13 -5.42 -14.06
N PHE A 185 -5.11 -4.83 -12.86
CA PHE A 185 -4.09 -5.09 -11.84
C PHE A 185 -3.99 -6.57 -11.46
N ALA A 186 -5.12 -7.24 -11.23
CA ALA A 186 -5.12 -8.65 -10.84
C ALA A 186 -4.73 -9.58 -12.00
N GLU A 187 -5.13 -9.24 -13.23
CA GLU A 187 -4.79 -10.00 -14.44
C GLU A 187 -3.28 -9.98 -14.69
N VAL A 188 -2.63 -8.82 -14.63
CA VAL A 188 -1.16 -8.71 -14.78
C VAL A 188 -0.44 -9.60 -13.77
N ILE A 189 -0.79 -9.51 -12.48
CA ILE A 189 -0.18 -10.33 -11.42
C ILE A 189 -0.35 -11.83 -11.69
N TRP A 190 -1.54 -12.23 -12.14
CA TRP A 190 -1.83 -13.63 -12.41
C TRP A 190 -1.19 -14.15 -13.69
N GLU A 191 -0.92 -13.29 -14.67
CA GLU A 191 -0.22 -13.65 -15.92
C GLU A 191 1.27 -13.83 -15.69
N THR A 192 1.88 -13.11 -14.73
CA THR A 192 3.27 -13.36 -14.28
C THR A 192 3.48 -14.80 -13.80
N GLN A 193 2.42 -15.54 -13.48
CA GLN A 193 2.50 -16.98 -13.17
C GLN A 193 2.99 -17.84 -14.34
N PHE A 194 2.82 -17.35 -15.56
CA PHE A 194 2.98 -18.13 -16.79
C PHE A 194 4.19 -17.70 -17.62
N THR A 195 4.92 -16.66 -17.24
CA THR A 195 6.14 -16.26 -17.94
C THR A 195 7.26 -17.26 -17.61
N PRO A 196 7.73 -18.09 -18.57
CA PRO A 196 8.94 -18.88 -18.35
C PRO A 196 10.09 -17.89 -18.18
N LEU A 197 10.97 -18.12 -17.20
CA LEU A 197 12.26 -17.44 -17.17
C LEU A 197 12.98 -17.80 -18.48
N SER A 198 13.01 -16.87 -19.43
CA SER A 198 13.91 -16.94 -20.56
C SER A 198 15.33 -16.97 -19.99
N GLN A 199 16.01 -18.11 -20.20
CA GLN A 199 17.42 -18.31 -19.86
C GLN A 199 18.32 -17.39 -20.67
#